data_AF-A0A6N8U7N2-F1
#
_entry.id   AF-A0A6N8U7N2-F1
#
_cell.length_a   1.000
_cell.length_b   1.000
_cell.length_c   1.000
_cell.angle_alpha   90.00
_cell.angle_beta   90.00
_cell.angle_gamma   90.00
#
_symmetry.space_group_name_H-M   'P 1'
#
loop_
_entity.id
_entity.type
_entity.pdbx_description
1 polymer ?
#
loop_
_entity_poly.entity_id
_entity_poly.type
_entity_poly.pdbx_seq_one_letter_code
_entity_poly.pdbx_strand_id
1 'polypeptide(L)'
;MKKILLIICMLIMNITAVNAVNPKQILILAKELPDMYILQDDGNKQFQVRILDRRTAMPMTCLNQEKARFDELKLNETAITCQIQSINSHMNLHIKHYIRLNLSNIAKDFHIKLKDYDLHKFSSTLQIFQAIGQHLSFKTIANYQHYLKTDLSLRDLYTLFKHYQDGPIQVHYLYPRLIWLPLNKSYYPLDKTFYR
;
A
#
# COMPACT_ATOMS: atom_id res chain seq x y z
N MET A 1 -23.94 19.79 6.13
CA MET A 1 -22.64 19.37 5.56
C MET A 1 -21.43 20.06 6.21
N LYS A 2 -21.43 21.38 6.45
CA LYS A 2 -20.32 22.09 7.15
C LYS A 2 -20.11 21.73 8.64
N LYS A 3 -21.14 21.29 9.37
CA LYS A 3 -21.08 21.02 10.84
C LYS A 3 -20.47 19.68 11.25
N ILE A 4 -20.48 18.68 10.36
CA ILE A 4 -19.90 17.35 10.62
C ILE A 4 -18.41 17.31 10.19
N LEU A 5 -18.06 18.04 9.12
CA LEU A 5 -16.67 18.36 8.78
C LEU A 5 -15.99 19.15 9.93
N LEU A 6 -16.75 20.01 10.62
CA LEU A 6 -16.33 20.74 11.83
C LEU A 6 -15.96 19.81 13.00
N ILE A 7 -16.61 18.65 13.15
CA ILE A 7 -16.39 17.72 14.28
C ILE A 7 -15.19 16.81 13.99
N ILE A 8 -14.99 16.38 12.74
CA ILE A 8 -13.73 15.73 12.31
C ILE A 8 -12.57 16.74 12.39
N CYS A 9 -12.77 18.00 11.98
CA CYS A 9 -11.78 19.06 12.17
C CYS A 9 -11.50 19.34 13.66
N MET A 10 -12.50 19.34 14.55
CA MET A 10 -12.30 19.57 16.01
C MET A 10 -11.55 18.43 16.72
N LEU A 11 -11.67 17.18 16.24
CA LEU A 11 -10.90 16.04 16.76
C LEU A 11 -9.44 16.05 16.27
N ILE A 12 -9.13 16.79 15.21
CA ILE A 12 -7.83 16.78 14.51
C ILE A 12 -7.03 18.09 14.72
N MET A 13 -7.67 19.19 15.13
CA MET A 13 -7.07 20.54 15.23
C MET A 13 -6.15 20.80 16.45
N ASN A 14 -5.94 19.86 17.38
CA ASN A 14 -5.11 20.08 18.58
C ASN A 14 -3.68 19.51 18.52
N ILE A 15 -3.21 19.06 17.34
CA ILE A 15 -1.84 18.56 17.23
C ILE A 15 -1.14 19.30 16.10
N THR A 16 -0.24 20.20 16.49
CA THR A 16 0.60 21.00 15.59
C THR A 16 1.32 20.12 14.57
N ALA A 17 1.42 20.61 13.33
CA ALA A 17 2.11 19.94 12.25
C ALA A 17 3.62 19.92 12.55
N VAL A 18 4.12 18.78 13.02
CA VAL A 18 5.55 18.51 13.07
C VAL A 18 5.94 17.93 11.71
N ASN A 19 6.65 18.75 10.93
CA ASN A 19 7.24 18.44 9.63
C ASN A 19 7.90 17.05 9.66
N ALA A 20 7.53 16.17 8.74
CA ALA A 20 8.15 14.85 8.61
C ALA A 20 9.49 15.02 7.87
N VAL A 21 10.59 14.92 8.62
CA VAL A 21 11.97 15.13 8.13
C VAL A 21 12.51 13.96 7.29
N ASN A 22 11.76 12.86 7.12
CA ASN A 22 12.19 11.70 6.35
C ASN A 22 11.07 11.18 5.41
N PRO A 23 11.39 10.80 4.16
CA PRO A 23 10.39 10.24 3.25
C PRO A 23 9.84 8.94 3.83
N LYS A 24 8.52 8.90 4.05
CA LYS A 24 7.86 7.71 4.59
C LYS A 24 7.61 6.74 3.46
N GLN A 25 8.07 5.50 3.63
CA GLN A 25 7.81 4.39 2.72
C GLN A 25 6.83 3.40 3.36
N ILE A 26 5.73 3.14 2.65
CA ILE A 26 4.60 2.32 3.13
C ILE A 26 4.33 1.22 2.11
N LEU A 27 4.32 -0.03 2.56
CA LEU A 27 3.90 -1.17 1.73
C LEU A 27 2.38 -1.32 1.74
N ILE A 28 1.76 -1.23 0.58
CA ILE A 28 0.34 -1.46 0.37
C ILE A 28 0.16 -2.80 -0.34
N LEU A 29 -0.68 -3.67 0.21
CA LEU A 29 -0.91 -5.00 -0.33
C LEU A 29 -2.35 -5.47 -0.07
N ALA A 30 -2.84 -6.37 -0.91
CA ALA A 30 -4.10 -7.09 -0.72
C ALA A 30 -3.96 -8.52 -1.20
N LYS A 31 -4.81 -9.43 -0.70
CA LYS A 31 -4.78 -10.84 -1.13
C LYS A 31 -5.14 -10.99 -2.60
N GLU A 32 -6.09 -10.18 -3.05
CA GLU A 32 -6.73 -10.22 -4.36
C GLU A 32 -5.93 -9.46 -5.42
N LEU A 33 -4.98 -8.60 -5.02
CA LEU A 33 -4.15 -7.87 -5.97
C LEU A 33 -2.97 -8.75 -6.41
N PRO A 34 -2.62 -8.71 -7.71
CA PRO A 34 -1.44 -9.38 -8.23
C PRO A 34 -0.15 -8.65 -7.86
N ASP A 35 -0.24 -7.36 -7.57
CA ASP A 35 0.89 -6.48 -7.25
C ASP A 35 0.82 -5.98 -5.79
N MET A 36 2.00 -5.69 -5.25
CA MET A 36 2.20 -4.87 -4.06
C MET A 36 2.72 -3.50 -4.49
N TYR A 37 2.38 -2.48 -3.70
CA TYR A 37 2.74 -1.11 -4.00
C TYR A 37 3.55 -0.54 -2.84
N ILE A 38 4.68 0.07 -3.13
CA ILE A 38 5.48 0.77 -2.13
C ILE A 38 5.30 2.25 -2.41
N LEU A 39 4.52 2.90 -1.54
CA LEU A 39 4.28 4.33 -1.59
C LEU A 39 5.41 5.05 -0.87
N GLN A 40 6.08 5.96 -1.56
CA GLN A 40 7.06 6.86 -0.99
C GLN A 40 6.55 8.29 -1.12
N ASP A 41 6.43 8.96 0.01
CA ASP A 41 6.08 10.37 0.12
C ASP A 41 7.36 11.19 0.26
N ASP A 42 7.62 12.11 -0.68
CA ASP A 42 8.82 12.96 -0.66
C ASP A 42 8.61 14.28 0.10
N GLY A 43 7.42 14.51 0.66
CA GLY A 43 7.06 15.72 1.40
C GLY A 43 6.72 16.93 0.51
N ASN A 44 6.82 16.82 -0.81
CA ASN A 44 6.62 17.91 -1.78
C ASN A 44 5.37 17.71 -2.66
N LYS A 45 4.34 17.01 -2.14
CA LYS A 45 3.11 16.63 -2.88
C LYS A 45 3.35 15.73 -4.09
N GLN A 46 4.50 15.06 -4.16
CA GLN A 46 4.75 14.02 -5.14
C GLN A 46 4.83 12.67 -4.42
N PHE A 47 4.20 11.67 -5.01
CA PHE A 47 4.35 10.29 -4.57
C PHE A 47 5.08 9.49 -5.63
N GLN A 48 6.06 8.72 -5.17
CA GLN A 48 6.64 7.64 -5.96
C GLN A 48 5.98 6.33 -5.57
N VAL A 49 5.49 5.59 -6.54
CA VAL A 49 4.85 4.29 -6.34
C VAL A 49 5.68 3.23 -7.03
N ARG A 50 6.38 2.40 -6.25
CA ARG A 50 7.07 1.21 -6.79
C ARG A 50 6.10 0.04 -6.83
N ILE A 51 6.00 -0.63 -7.97
CA ILE A 51 5.04 -1.73 -8.18
C ILE A 51 5.81 -3.05 -8.20
N LEU A 52 5.46 -3.99 -7.34
CA LEU A 52 6.14 -5.29 -7.24
C LEU A 52 5.14 -6.43 -7.43
N ASP A 53 5.32 -7.23 -8.48
CA ASP A 53 4.48 -8.41 -8.74
C ASP A 53 4.65 -9.42 -7.59
N ARG A 54 3.53 -9.95 -7.08
CA ARG A 54 3.54 -10.90 -5.95
C ARG A 54 4.12 -12.26 -6.31
N ARG A 55 4.33 -12.57 -7.58
CA ARG A 55 5.11 -13.71 -8.05
C ARG A 55 6.62 -13.47 -7.94
N THR A 56 7.05 -12.32 -7.44
CA THR A 56 8.47 -12.08 -7.14
C THR A 56 8.90 -13.00 -6.01
N ALA A 57 9.93 -13.79 -6.26
CA ALA A 57 10.57 -14.66 -5.29
C ALA A 57 11.73 -13.90 -4.63
N MET A 58 11.71 -13.82 -3.30
CA MET A 58 12.79 -13.24 -2.52
C MET A 58 13.17 -14.15 -1.34
N PRO A 59 14.40 -14.01 -0.79
CA PRO A 59 14.78 -14.73 0.42
C PRO A 59 13.90 -14.36 1.61
N MET A 60 13.43 -15.37 2.35
CA MET A 60 12.53 -15.19 3.51
C MET A 60 13.18 -15.80 4.76
N THR A 61 14.37 -15.31 5.10
CA THR A 61 15.20 -15.83 6.20
C THR A 61 14.47 -15.84 7.54
N CYS A 62 13.66 -14.81 7.83
CA CYS A 62 12.80 -14.72 9.01
C CYS A 62 11.69 -15.77 9.10
N LEU A 63 11.40 -16.48 8.00
CA LEU A 63 10.48 -17.62 7.95
C LEU A 63 11.23 -18.95 7.75
N ASN A 64 12.56 -18.96 7.89
CA ASN A 64 13.43 -20.11 7.62
C ASN A 64 13.27 -20.67 6.19
N GLN A 65 13.01 -19.79 5.23
CA GLN A 65 12.84 -20.15 3.82
C GLN A 65 13.96 -19.53 2.99
N GLU A 66 14.66 -20.36 2.21
CA GLU A 66 15.72 -19.90 1.32
C GLU A 66 15.18 -18.86 0.34
N LYS A 67 14.02 -19.15 -0.29
CA LYS A 67 13.25 -18.25 -1.14
C LYS A 67 11.76 -18.62 -1.09
N ALA A 68 10.89 -17.62 -1.24
CA ALA A 68 9.45 -17.83 -1.43
C ALA A 68 8.87 -16.71 -2.30
N ARG A 69 7.79 -17.01 -3.03
CA ARG A 69 7.01 -15.97 -3.72
C ARG A 69 6.07 -15.27 -2.74
N PHE A 70 5.82 -13.97 -2.92
CA PHE A 70 4.92 -13.21 -2.05
C PHE A 70 3.45 -13.65 -2.14
N ASP A 71 3.04 -14.27 -3.26
CA ASP A 71 1.69 -14.83 -3.45
C ASP A 71 1.46 -16.13 -2.66
N GLU A 72 2.53 -16.87 -2.35
CA GLU A 72 2.50 -18.12 -1.56
C GLU A 72 2.42 -17.84 -0.05
N LEU A 73 2.83 -16.66 0.39
CA LEU A 73 2.85 -16.29 1.80
C LEU A 73 1.46 -15.90 2.30
N LYS A 74 1.11 -16.36 3.50
CA LYS A 74 -0.08 -15.87 4.21
C LYS A 74 0.09 -14.38 4.49
N LEU A 75 -0.95 -13.57 4.26
CA LEU A 75 -0.93 -12.14 4.59
C LEU A 75 -1.23 -11.89 6.08
N ASN A 76 -0.45 -12.48 6.97
CA ASN A 76 -0.46 -12.20 8.41
C ASN A 76 0.71 -11.27 8.79
N GLU A 77 0.72 -10.79 10.02
CA GLU A 77 1.67 -9.78 10.49
C GLU A 77 3.12 -10.26 10.41
N THR A 78 3.41 -11.46 10.90
CA THR A 78 4.75 -12.06 10.86
C THR A 78 5.28 -12.17 9.42
N ALA A 79 4.45 -12.66 8.49
CA ALA A 79 4.84 -12.81 7.10
C ALA A 79 5.01 -11.45 6.41
N ILE A 80 4.13 -10.47 6.67
CA ILE A 80 4.26 -9.12 6.10
C ILE A 80 5.54 -8.45 6.59
N THR A 81 5.84 -8.53 7.88
CA THR A 81 7.10 -8.00 8.43
C THR A 81 8.31 -8.67 7.78
N CYS A 82 8.26 -9.98 7.54
CA CYS A 82 9.33 -10.69 6.86
C CYS A 82 9.49 -10.25 5.39
N GLN A 83 8.38 -10.04 4.68
CA GLN A 83 8.40 -9.49 3.32
C GLN A 83 9.03 -8.10 3.29
N ILE A 84 8.68 -7.22 4.22
CA ILE A 84 9.27 -5.88 4.36
C ILE A 84 10.78 -5.97 4.59
N GLN A 85 11.24 -6.83 5.51
CA GLN A 85 12.68 -7.04 5.76
C GLN A 85 13.42 -7.53 4.51
N SER A 86 12.81 -8.45 3.78
CA SER A 86 13.37 -8.99 2.52
C SER A 86 13.45 -7.91 1.44
N ILE A 87 12.37 -7.15 1.23
CA ILE A 87 12.33 -6.04 0.27
C ILE A 87 13.37 -4.98 0.62
N ASN A 88 13.41 -4.53 1.88
CA ASN A 88 14.35 -3.51 2.33
C ASN A 88 15.81 -3.93 2.08
N SER A 89 16.16 -5.18 2.40
CA SER A 89 17.53 -5.69 2.24
C SER A 89 17.94 -5.91 0.78
N HIS A 90 17.02 -6.30 -0.11
CA HIS A 90 17.34 -6.62 -1.51
C HIS A 90 17.15 -5.46 -2.47
N MET A 91 16.30 -4.49 -2.11
CA MET A 91 15.97 -3.34 -2.96
C MET A 91 16.52 -2.01 -2.43
N ASN A 92 17.27 -2.04 -1.32
CA ASN A 92 17.79 -0.84 -0.65
C ASN A 92 16.68 0.19 -0.32
N LEU A 93 15.61 -0.32 0.31
CA LEU A 93 14.45 0.47 0.71
C LEU A 93 14.35 0.55 2.25
N HIS A 94 13.56 1.50 2.73
CA HIS A 94 13.36 1.76 4.15
C HIS A 94 11.87 1.77 4.51
N ILE A 95 11.16 0.75 4.08
CA ILE A 95 9.76 0.53 4.41
C ILE A 95 9.67 0.22 5.90
N LYS A 96 8.85 1.02 6.61
CA LYS A 96 8.61 0.83 8.05
C LYS A 96 7.18 0.45 8.37
N HIS A 97 6.26 0.72 7.46
CA HIS A 97 4.83 0.58 7.69
C HIS A 97 4.16 -0.18 6.56
N TYR A 98 2.97 -0.71 6.85
CA TYR A 98 2.13 -1.36 5.86
C TYR A 98 0.66 -0.99 5.97
N ILE A 99 -0.03 -1.12 4.84
CA ILE A 99 -1.48 -1.12 4.74
C ILE A 99 -1.87 -2.41 4.03
N ARG A 100 -2.52 -3.33 4.77
CA ARG A 100 -3.12 -4.53 4.22
C ARG A 100 -4.60 -4.29 3.99
N LEU A 101 -5.00 -4.25 2.73
CA LEU A 101 -6.39 -4.10 2.33
C LEU A 101 -7.11 -5.46 2.37
N ASN A 102 -8.38 -5.42 2.75
CA ASN A 102 -9.31 -6.53 2.60
C ASN A 102 -10.27 -6.22 1.45
N LEU A 103 -9.83 -6.47 0.22
CA LEU A 103 -10.64 -6.16 -0.97
C LEU A 103 -11.90 -7.02 -1.03
N SER A 104 -11.90 -8.23 -0.48
CA SER A 104 -13.12 -9.04 -0.35
C SER A 104 -14.20 -8.34 0.46
N ASN A 105 -13.86 -7.78 1.63
CA ASN A 105 -14.81 -7.06 2.47
C ASN A 105 -15.26 -5.76 1.82
N ILE A 106 -14.32 -5.01 1.23
CA ILE A 106 -14.63 -3.79 0.47
C ILE A 106 -15.59 -4.11 -0.67
N ALA A 107 -15.28 -5.12 -1.48
CA ALA A 107 -16.09 -5.52 -2.62
C ALA A 107 -17.51 -5.92 -2.21
N LYS A 108 -17.64 -6.66 -1.10
CA LYS A 108 -18.93 -7.05 -0.55
C LYS A 108 -19.77 -5.85 -0.13
N ASP A 109 -19.18 -4.95 0.67
CA ASP A 109 -19.90 -3.82 1.28
C ASP A 109 -20.23 -2.70 0.28
N PHE A 110 -19.39 -2.54 -0.76
CA PHE A 110 -19.60 -1.57 -1.83
C PHE A 110 -20.23 -2.16 -3.09
N HIS A 111 -20.69 -3.42 -3.03
CA HIS A 111 -21.32 -4.13 -4.14
C HIS A 111 -20.48 -4.17 -5.43
N ILE A 112 -19.15 -4.24 -5.28
CA ILE A 112 -18.19 -4.32 -6.38
C ILE A 112 -17.95 -5.79 -6.72
N LYS A 113 -18.15 -6.17 -7.97
CA LYS A 113 -17.78 -7.50 -8.47
C LYS A 113 -16.33 -7.46 -8.95
N LEU A 114 -15.38 -7.85 -8.10
CA LEU A 114 -13.94 -7.79 -8.43
C LEU A 114 -13.57 -8.50 -9.74
N LYS A 115 -14.28 -9.57 -10.09
CA LYS A 115 -14.09 -10.32 -11.36
C LYS A 115 -14.37 -9.50 -12.63
N ASP A 116 -15.10 -8.40 -12.50
CA ASP A 116 -15.42 -7.50 -13.62
C ASP A 116 -14.25 -6.52 -13.90
N TYR A 117 -13.18 -6.57 -13.08
CA TYR A 117 -12.01 -5.71 -13.19
C TYR A 117 -10.74 -6.54 -13.47
N ASP A 118 -9.89 -6.03 -14.35
CA ASP A 118 -8.56 -6.58 -14.59
C ASP A 118 -7.58 -6.02 -13.54
N LEU A 119 -7.42 -6.73 -12.42
CA LEU A 119 -6.61 -6.27 -11.29
C LEU A 119 -5.10 -6.20 -11.59
N HIS A 120 -4.64 -6.72 -12.75
CA HIS A 120 -3.27 -6.51 -13.23
C HIS A 120 -3.06 -5.11 -13.83
N LYS A 121 -4.15 -4.36 -14.05
CA LYS A 121 -4.09 -2.97 -14.51
C LYS A 121 -4.31 -2.04 -13.32
N PHE A 122 -3.33 -1.16 -13.11
CA PHE A 122 -3.43 -0.11 -12.10
C PHE A 122 -4.67 0.79 -12.32
N SER A 123 -5.03 1.07 -13.58
CA SER A 123 -6.23 1.83 -13.92
C SER A 123 -7.53 1.17 -13.44
N SER A 124 -7.64 -0.16 -13.53
CA SER A 124 -8.80 -0.90 -13.00
C SER A 124 -8.81 -0.88 -11.48
N THR A 125 -7.64 -1.00 -10.84
CA THR A 125 -7.51 -0.82 -9.38
C THR A 125 -7.95 0.58 -8.93
N LEU A 126 -7.60 1.63 -9.67
CA LEU A 126 -8.05 3.00 -9.41
C LEU A 126 -9.58 3.15 -9.54
N GLN A 127 -10.19 2.55 -10.56
CA GLN A 127 -11.66 2.60 -10.75
C GLN A 127 -12.42 2.03 -9.55
N ILE A 128 -11.91 0.94 -8.96
CA ILE A 128 -12.48 0.35 -7.73
C ILE A 128 -12.44 1.40 -6.60
N PHE A 129 -11.32 2.07 -6.39
CA PHE A 129 -11.20 3.10 -5.35
C PHE A 129 -12.03 4.36 -5.62
N GLN A 130 -12.22 4.74 -6.88
CA GLN A 130 -13.13 5.83 -7.25
C GLN A 130 -14.58 5.49 -6.92
N ALA A 131 -15.02 4.27 -7.24
CA ALA A 131 -16.36 3.80 -6.90
C ALA A 131 -16.59 3.80 -5.38
N ILE A 132 -15.60 3.34 -4.61
CA ILE A 132 -15.64 3.39 -3.13
C ILE A 132 -15.77 4.84 -2.65
N GLY A 133 -14.94 5.74 -3.19
CA GLY A 133 -14.88 7.16 -2.80
C GLY A 133 -16.23 7.87 -2.89
N GLN A 134 -17.02 7.56 -3.92
CA GLN A 134 -18.35 8.14 -4.14
C GLN A 134 -19.39 7.69 -3.10
N HIS A 135 -19.13 6.59 -2.39
CA HIS A 135 -20.06 5.98 -1.43
C HIS A 135 -19.53 5.96 0.01
N LEU A 136 -18.45 6.69 0.29
CA LEU A 136 -17.90 6.80 1.64
C LEU A 136 -18.90 7.49 2.59
N SER A 137 -19.12 6.86 3.74
CA SER A 137 -19.96 7.37 4.82
C SER A 137 -19.25 7.34 6.17
N PHE A 138 -19.81 8.01 7.17
CA PHE A 138 -19.32 7.94 8.55
C PHE A 138 -19.27 6.52 9.09
N LYS A 139 -20.27 5.70 8.77
CA LYS A 139 -20.32 4.30 9.15
C LYS A 139 -19.16 3.52 8.54
N THR A 140 -18.84 3.78 7.28
CA THR A 140 -17.68 3.19 6.59
C THR A 140 -16.38 3.57 7.30
N ILE A 141 -16.20 4.85 7.62
CA ILE A 141 -14.98 5.36 8.28
C ILE A 141 -14.85 4.76 9.69
N ALA A 142 -15.93 4.73 10.47
CA ALA A 142 -15.93 4.15 11.81
C ALA A 142 -15.60 2.65 11.79
N ASN A 143 -15.88 1.96 10.68
CA ASN A 143 -15.60 0.55 10.48
C ASN A 143 -14.34 0.30 9.62
N TYR A 144 -13.39 1.25 9.54
CA TYR A 144 -12.23 1.14 8.64
C TYR A 144 -11.41 -0.14 8.85
N GLN A 145 -11.36 -0.67 10.08
CA GLN A 145 -10.66 -1.92 10.42
C GLN A 145 -11.24 -3.15 9.71
N HIS A 146 -12.50 -3.08 9.29
CA HIS A 146 -13.12 -4.11 8.45
C HIS A 146 -12.52 -4.14 7.02
N TYR A 147 -12.01 -3.00 6.56
CA TYR A 147 -11.51 -2.80 5.19
C TYR A 147 -9.98 -2.82 5.11
N LEU A 148 -9.28 -2.45 6.19
CA LEU A 148 -7.82 -2.43 6.21
C LEU A 148 -7.25 -2.78 7.59
N LYS A 149 -6.04 -3.36 7.57
CA LYS A 149 -5.17 -3.51 8.74
C LYS A 149 -3.88 -2.74 8.48
N THR A 150 -3.44 -1.93 9.44
CA THR A 150 -2.23 -1.11 9.31
C THR A 150 -1.58 -0.94 10.68
N ASP A 151 -0.27 -0.73 10.68
CA ASP A 151 0.53 -0.33 11.83
C ASP A 151 0.80 1.19 11.86
N LEU A 152 0.23 1.95 10.91
CA LEU A 152 0.30 3.40 10.89
C LEU A 152 -0.40 4.00 12.11
N SER A 153 0.22 5.00 12.72
CA SER A 153 -0.43 5.79 13.76
C SER A 153 -1.51 6.68 13.16
N LEU A 154 -2.45 7.15 14.00
CA LEU A 154 -3.45 8.14 13.59
C LEU A 154 -2.80 9.40 12.98
N ARG A 155 -1.63 9.80 13.51
CA ARG A 155 -0.85 10.92 13.00
C ARG A 155 -0.32 10.65 11.60
N ASP A 156 0.11 9.43 11.30
CA ASP A 156 0.59 9.06 9.96
C ASP A 156 -0.54 9.12 8.94
N LEU A 157 -1.71 8.57 9.30
CA LEU A 157 -2.92 8.64 8.48
C LEU A 157 -3.35 10.08 8.21
N TYR A 158 -3.30 10.95 9.23
CA TYR A 158 -3.58 12.37 9.07
C TYR A 158 -2.55 13.06 8.17
N THR A 159 -1.26 12.76 8.33
CA THR A 159 -0.20 13.32 7.49
C THR A 159 -0.45 12.99 6.01
N LEU A 160 -0.73 11.71 5.73
CA LEU A 160 -1.07 11.28 4.37
C LEU A 160 -2.29 12.04 3.85
N PHE A 161 -3.38 12.10 4.63
CA PHE A 161 -4.60 12.80 4.24
C PHE A 161 -4.36 14.28 3.90
N LYS A 162 -3.56 14.99 4.70
CA LYS A 162 -3.26 16.41 4.47
C LYS A 162 -2.62 16.64 3.09
N HIS A 163 -1.77 15.73 2.62
CA HIS A 163 -1.19 15.83 1.27
C HIS A 163 -2.23 15.76 0.14
N TYR A 164 -3.39 15.13 0.37
CA TYR A 164 -4.51 15.09 -0.58
C TYR A 164 -5.40 16.34 -0.54
N GLN A 165 -5.34 17.16 0.52
CA GLN A 165 -6.21 18.32 0.66
C GLN A 165 -5.73 19.56 -0.13
N ASP A 166 -4.42 19.68 -0.35
CA ASP A 166 -3.80 20.91 -0.86
C ASP A 166 -3.60 20.92 -2.39
N GLY A 167 -4.46 20.24 -3.15
CA GLY A 167 -4.45 20.24 -4.62
C GLY A 167 -4.11 18.90 -5.27
N PRO A 168 -3.99 18.85 -6.61
CA PRO A 168 -3.73 17.60 -7.32
C PRO A 168 -2.34 17.05 -6.97
N ILE A 169 -2.31 15.75 -6.70
CA ILE A 169 -1.09 15.00 -6.42
C ILE A 169 -0.45 14.50 -7.71
N GLN A 170 0.87 14.63 -7.82
CA GLN A 170 1.63 13.98 -8.89
C GLN A 170 2.07 12.59 -8.43
N VAL A 171 1.80 11.57 -9.27
CA VAL A 171 2.17 10.18 -8.98
C VAL A 171 3.12 9.69 -10.06
N HIS A 172 4.31 9.27 -9.64
CA HIS A 172 5.33 8.68 -10.49
C HIS A 172 5.45 7.18 -10.24
N TYR A 173 5.19 6.37 -11.27
CA TYR A 173 5.29 4.91 -11.19
C TYR A 173 6.70 4.45 -11.50
N LEU A 174 7.23 3.57 -10.66
CA LEU A 174 8.54 2.96 -10.82
C LEU A 174 8.38 1.44 -10.86
N TYR A 175 8.85 0.84 -11.95
CA TYR A 175 8.85 -0.62 -12.10
C TYR A 175 10.25 -1.16 -11.77
N PRO A 176 10.35 -2.11 -10.81
CA PRO A 176 11.60 -2.77 -10.50
C PRO A 176 12.09 -3.58 -11.70
N ARG A 177 13.40 -3.66 -11.85
CA ARG A 177 14.01 -4.53 -12.87
C ARG A 177 13.93 -5.96 -12.36
N LEU A 178 13.11 -6.79 -13.00
CA LEU A 178 12.89 -8.18 -12.65
C LEU A 178 13.17 -9.09 -13.85
N ILE A 179 13.77 -10.26 -13.61
CA ILE A 179 13.83 -11.35 -14.59
C ILE A 179 12.74 -12.37 -14.27
N TRP A 180 11.96 -12.74 -15.27
CA TRP A 180 11.07 -13.89 -15.20
C TRP A 180 11.84 -15.19 -15.45
N LEU A 181 11.75 -16.16 -14.54
CA LEU A 181 12.26 -17.52 -14.74
C LEU A 181 11.07 -18.50 -14.92
N PRO A 182 10.82 -19.02 -16.14
CA PRO A 182 9.66 -19.85 -16.44
C PRO A 182 9.56 -21.14 -15.62
N LEU A 183 10.70 -21.80 -15.36
CA LEU A 183 10.77 -23.05 -14.58
C LEU A 183 10.20 -22.88 -13.17
N ASN A 184 10.46 -21.72 -12.56
CA ASN A 184 10.03 -21.41 -11.20
C ASN A 184 8.74 -20.59 -11.18
N LYS A 185 8.20 -20.23 -12.34
CA LYS A 185 7.05 -19.31 -12.51
C LYS A 185 7.14 -18.10 -11.58
N SER A 186 8.35 -17.52 -11.50
CA SER A 186 8.71 -16.48 -10.53
C SER A 186 9.50 -15.36 -11.17
N TYR A 187 9.31 -14.15 -10.67
CA TYR A 187 10.19 -13.01 -10.94
C TYR A 187 11.34 -12.97 -9.93
N TYR A 188 12.51 -12.52 -10.35
CA TYR A 188 13.69 -12.32 -9.50
C TYR A 188 14.26 -10.91 -9.72
N PRO A 189 14.62 -10.18 -8.65
CA PRO A 189 15.22 -8.85 -8.79
C PRO A 189 16.58 -8.92 -9.48
N LEU A 190 16.78 -8.04 -10.46
CA LEU A 190 18.06 -7.84 -11.14
C LEU A 190 18.99 -6.97 -10.28
N ASP A 191 19.75 -7.64 -9.41
CA ASP A 191 20.89 -7.14 -8.62
C ASP A 191 20.64 -5.95 -7.65
N LYS A 192 21.47 -5.86 -6.60
CA LYS A 192 21.29 -5.02 -5.40
C LYS A 192 21.51 -3.51 -5.59
N THR A 193 21.84 -3.07 -6.80
CA THR A 193 22.51 -1.77 -7.06
C THR A 193 21.75 -0.81 -7.98
N PHE A 194 20.60 -1.18 -8.52
CA PHE A 194 19.91 -0.37 -9.55
C PHE A 194 18.78 0.53 -9.07
N TYR A 195 18.57 0.65 -7.76
CA TYR A 195 17.66 1.63 -7.18
C TYR A 195 18.47 2.80 -6.61
N ARG A 196 18.94 3.69 -7.49
CA ARG A 196 19.32 5.05 -7.13
C ARG A 196 18.12 5.98 -7.35
#